data_AF-A0A831KHV0-F1
#
_entry.id   AF-A0A831KHV0-F1
#
_cell.length_a   1.000
_cell.length_b   1.000
_cell.length_c   1.000
_cell.angle_alpha   90.00
_cell.angle_beta   90.00
_cell.angle_gamma   90.00
#
_symmetry.space_group_name_H-M   'P 1'
#
loop_
_entity.id
_entity.type
_entity.pdbx_description
1 polymer ?
#
loop_
_entity_poly.entity_id
_entity_poly.type
_entity_poly.pdbx_seq_one_letter_code
_entity_poly.pdbx_strand_id
1 'polypeptide(L)'
;MFSTDGWFLFTENRLVMDMTYQGMQDDLYKFKLPKKHPGHEYFRGTSGAPIMDNEGNVVALVCEGDVNEDLIFGVSIKQYKSSLDIEVGNMKTKKI
;
A
#
# COMPACT_ATOMS: atom_id res chain seq x y z
N MET A 1 -14.80 -31.55 16.66
CA MET A 1 -15.19 -30.47 17.59
C MET A 1 -14.00 -29.53 17.65
N PHE A 2 -14.04 -28.43 16.89
CA PHE A 2 -12.96 -27.45 16.82
C PHE A 2 -13.43 -26.21 17.57
N SER A 3 -12.73 -25.83 18.63
CA SER A 3 -12.84 -24.52 19.25
C SER A 3 -12.02 -23.55 18.41
N THR A 4 -12.66 -22.55 17.82
CA THR A 4 -11.98 -21.40 17.25
C THR A 4 -12.29 -20.23 18.15
N ASP A 5 -11.33 -19.84 18.99
CA ASP A 5 -11.39 -18.61 19.76
C ASP A 5 -11.64 -17.47 18.75
N GLY A 6 -12.85 -16.92 18.78
CA GLY A 6 -13.34 -15.99 17.75
C GLY A 6 -12.60 -14.66 17.83
N TRP A 7 -11.53 -14.51 17.06
CA TRP A 7 -10.92 -13.21 16.79
C TRP A 7 -11.85 -12.45 15.84
N PHE A 8 -12.69 -11.58 16.42
CA PHE A 8 -13.42 -10.59 15.62
C PHE A 8 -12.41 -9.62 15.01
N LEU A 9 -12.28 -9.62 13.68
CA LEU A 9 -11.51 -8.63 12.95
C LEU A 9 -12.33 -7.33 12.92
N PHE A 10 -12.01 -6.40 13.83
CA PHE A 10 -12.51 -5.04 13.73
C PHE A 10 -11.65 -4.30 12.70
N THR A 11 -12.17 -4.11 11.49
CA THR A 11 -11.50 -3.30 10.47
C THR A 11 -11.98 -1.85 10.61
N GLU A 12 -11.09 -0.97 11.00
CA GLU A 12 -11.32 0.47 10.89
C GLU A 12 -10.79 0.94 9.55
N ASN A 13 -11.66 1.43 8.67
CA ASN A 13 -11.22 2.01 7.41
C ASN A 13 -10.56 3.37 7.67
N ARG A 14 -9.32 3.54 7.20
CA ARG A 14 -8.56 4.79 7.33
C ARG A 14 -8.19 5.28 5.93
N LEU A 15 -8.74 6.44 5.56
CA LEU A 15 -8.45 7.13 4.30
C LEU A 15 -7.58 8.34 4.57
N VAL A 16 -6.44 8.42 3.90
CA VAL A 16 -5.59 9.61 3.86
C VAL A 16 -5.58 10.15 2.44
N MET A 17 -6.04 11.38 2.30
CA MET A 17 -6.05 12.10 1.02
C MET A 17 -4.81 13.00 0.91
N ASP A 18 -4.58 13.53 -0.29
CA ASP A 18 -3.61 14.61 -0.55
C ASP A 18 -2.14 14.26 -0.20
N MET A 19 -1.78 12.98 -0.27
CA MET A 19 -0.39 12.54 -0.13
C MET A 19 0.43 12.93 -1.36
N THR A 20 1.68 13.37 -1.15
CA THR A 20 2.56 13.81 -2.24
C THR A 20 3.67 12.78 -2.48
N TYR A 21 3.82 12.31 -3.71
CA TYR A 21 4.93 11.43 -4.09
C TYR A 21 6.27 12.20 -4.08
N GLN A 22 7.28 11.66 -3.40
CA GLN A 22 8.61 12.28 -3.25
C GLN A 22 9.74 11.49 -3.90
N GLY A 23 9.41 10.52 -4.77
CA GLY A 23 10.39 9.66 -5.42
C GLY A 23 10.51 8.30 -4.76
N MET A 24 11.65 7.67 -4.99
CA MET A 24 11.93 6.30 -4.57
C MET A 24 13.13 6.28 -3.62
N GLN A 25 13.11 5.36 -2.67
CA GLN A 25 14.27 5.01 -1.86
C GLN A 25 14.36 3.48 -1.87
N ASP A 26 15.51 2.98 -2.33
CA ASP A 26 15.69 1.57 -2.67
C ASP A 26 14.57 1.10 -3.63
N ASP A 27 13.76 0.12 -3.23
CA ASP A 27 12.64 -0.39 -4.04
C ASP A 27 11.26 0.16 -3.60
N LEU A 28 11.24 1.14 -2.69
CA LEU A 28 10.02 1.68 -2.08
C LEU A 28 9.71 3.09 -2.59
N TYR A 29 8.45 3.32 -2.93
CA TYR A 29 7.93 4.66 -3.19
C TYR A 29 7.69 5.42 -1.90
N LYS A 30 8.09 6.69 -1.88
CA LYS A 30 7.94 7.60 -0.75
C LYS A 30 6.78 8.54 -0.98
N PHE A 31 5.87 8.59 -0.01
CA PHE A 31 4.72 9.49 -0.04
C PHE A 31 4.69 10.32 1.23
N LYS A 32 4.75 11.65 1.09
CA LYS A 32 4.65 12.60 2.20
C LYS A 32 3.19 12.83 2.56
N LEU A 33 2.89 12.76 3.85
CA LEU A 33 1.59 13.08 4.41
C LEU A 33 1.32 14.59 4.31
N PRO A 34 0.06 15.01 4.08
CA PRO A 34 -0.31 16.43 4.05
C PRO A 34 -0.24 17.11 5.42
N LYS A 35 -0.17 16.32 6.50
CA LYS A 35 -0.09 16.75 7.90
C LYS A 35 0.96 15.91 8.62
N LYS A 36 1.35 16.39 9.80
CA LYS A 36 2.28 15.67 10.68
C LYS A 36 1.78 14.24 10.93
N HIS A 37 2.71 13.29 10.93
CA HIS A 37 2.42 11.88 11.12
C HIS A 37 1.73 11.64 12.48
N PRO A 38 0.51 11.07 12.52
CA PRO A 38 -0.26 10.87 13.76
C PRO A 38 0.31 9.76 14.67
N GLY A 39 1.34 9.06 14.21
CA GLY A 39 2.03 7.98 14.93
C GLY A 39 1.68 6.59 14.39
N HIS A 40 2.49 5.59 14.69
CA HIS A 40 2.32 4.23 14.14
C HIS A 40 1.04 3.55 14.60
N GLU A 41 0.58 3.78 15.84
CA GLU A 41 -0.69 3.23 16.32
C GLU A 41 -1.88 3.70 15.45
N TYR A 42 -1.78 4.90 14.86
CA TYR A 42 -2.81 5.37 13.92
C TYR A 42 -2.79 4.59 12.59
N PHE A 43 -1.67 4.01 12.18
CA PHE A 43 -1.59 3.22 10.94
C PHE A 43 -1.48 1.72 11.21
N ARG A 44 -1.77 1.30 12.45
CA ARG A 44 -1.70 -0.12 12.80
C ARG A 44 -2.72 -0.91 11.99
N GLY A 45 -2.25 -1.95 11.30
CA GLY A 45 -3.07 -2.80 10.45
C GLY A 45 -3.25 -2.30 9.01
N THR A 46 -2.59 -1.20 8.61
CA THR A 46 -2.67 -0.70 7.22
C THR A 46 -1.59 -1.27 6.30
N SER A 47 -0.76 -2.21 6.75
CA SER A 47 0.18 -2.92 5.86
C SER A 47 -0.59 -3.63 4.75
N GLY A 48 -0.16 -3.44 3.50
CA GLY A 48 -0.85 -3.92 2.31
C GLY A 48 -2.01 -3.03 1.85
N ALA A 49 -2.33 -1.94 2.55
CA ALA A 49 -3.36 -1.01 2.09
C ALA A 49 -2.96 -0.38 0.73
N PRO A 50 -3.90 -0.21 -0.20
CA PRO A 50 -3.60 0.37 -1.51
C PRO A 50 -3.35 1.87 -1.40
N ILE A 51 -2.29 2.33 -2.06
CA ILE A 51 -2.04 3.73 -2.38
C ILE A 51 -2.47 3.94 -3.83
N MET A 52 -3.35 4.90 -4.06
CA MET A 52 -3.95 5.18 -5.37
C MET A 52 -3.49 6.53 -5.90
N ASP A 53 -3.42 6.66 -7.23
CA ASP A 53 -3.31 7.95 -7.90
C ASP A 53 -4.67 8.67 -7.99
N ASN A 54 -4.67 9.87 -8.58
CA ASN A 54 -5.88 10.69 -8.73
C ASN A 54 -6.90 10.11 -9.72
N GLU A 55 -6.53 9.09 -10.50
CA GLU A 55 -7.42 8.38 -11.42
C GLU A 55 -8.01 7.10 -10.78
N GLY A 56 -7.61 6.78 -9.55
CA GLY A 56 -8.05 5.58 -8.83
C GLY A 56 -7.23 4.32 -9.18
N ASN A 57 -6.10 4.45 -9.88
CA ASN A 57 -5.22 3.32 -10.13
C ASN A 57 -4.38 3.02 -8.89
N VAL A 58 -4.26 1.74 -8.51
CA VAL A 58 -3.36 1.32 -7.43
C VAL A 58 -1.90 1.41 -7.91
N VAL A 59 -1.11 2.27 -7.29
CA VAL A 59 0.29 2.52 -7.65
C VAL A 59 1.28 1.85 -6.69
N ALA A 60 0.90 1.65 -5.43
CA ALA A 60 1.73 1.02 -4.42
C ALA A 60 0.89 0.37 -3.31
N LEU A 61 1.52 -0.50 -2.52
CA LEU A 61 0.93 -1.07 -1.30
C LEU A 61 1.75 -0.62 -0.09
N VAL A 62 1.09 -0.07 0.94
CA VAL A 62 1.73 0.41 2.17
C VAL A 62 2.55 -0.72 2.82
N CYS A 63 3.80 -0.45 3.19
CA CYS A 63 4.62 -1.41 3.92
C CYS A 63 5.25 -0.83 5.19
N GLU A 64 5.49 0.47 5.22
CA GLU A 64 6.19 1.15 6.32
C GLU A 64 5.79 2.63 6.40
N GLY A 65 6.11 3.29 7.51
CA GLY A 65 6.02 4.74 7.65
C GLY A 65 7.18 5.29 8.48
N ASP A 66 7.49 6.56 8.29
CA ASP A 66 8.47 7.31 9.08
C ASP A 66 7.79 8.51 9.73
N VAL A 67 7.74 8.48 11.06
CA VAL A 67 7.09 9.51 11.89
C VAL A 67 7.87 10.82 11.85
N ASN A 68 9.20 10.77 11.72
CA ASN A 68 10.06 11.95 11.78
C ASN A 68 9.95 12.76 10.49
N GLU A 69 9.86 12.05 9.36
CA GLU A 69 9.80 12.65 8.02
C GLU A 69 8.37 12.74 7.47
N ASP A 70 7.35 12.40 8.26
CA ASP A 70 5.94 12.27 7.85
C ASP A 70 5.73 11.49 6.54
N LEU A 71 6.44 10.38 6.39
CA LEU A 71 6.41 9.55 5.19
C LEU A 71 5.60 8.28 5.41
N ILE A 72 4.97 7.84 4.33
CA ILE A 72 4.48 6.49 4.12
C ILE A 72 5.27 5.89 2.96
N PHE A 73 5.74 4.67 3.14
CA PHE A 73 6.44 3.91 2.13
C PHE A 73 5.52 2.83 1.56
N GLY A 74 5.61 2.62 0.26
CA GLY A 74 4.86 1.57 -0.41
C GLY A 74 5.65 0.82 -1.46
N VAL A 75 5.39 -0.48 -1.56
CA VAL A 75 5.95 -1.35 -2.60
C VAL A 75 5.33 -0.98 -3.95
N SER A 76 6.17 -0.65 -4.93
CA SER A 76 5.72 -0.25 -6.27
C SER A 76 5.05 -1.41 -7.01
N ILE A 77 3.76 -1.28 -7.34
CA ILE A 77 3.06 -2.29 -8.16
C ILE A 77 3.68 -2.41 -9.55
N LYS A 78 4.19 -1.29 -10.10
CA LYS A 78 4.82 -1.28 -11.43
C LYS A 78 6.03 -2.22 -11.51
N GLN A 79 6.83 -2.30 -10.46
CA GLN A 79 8.02 -3.16 -10.43
C GLN A 79 7.65 -4.65 -10.43
N TYR A 80 6.54 -5.02 -9.78
CA TYR A 80 6.09 -6.41 -9.66
C TYR A 80 5.01 -6.79 -10.67
N LYS A 81 4.57 -5.86 -11.54
CA LYS A 81 3.42 -6.05 -12.43
C LYS A 81 3.55 -7.31 -13.30
N SER A 82 4.72 -7.52 -13.90
CA SER A 82 4.97 -8.69 -14.74
C SER A 82 4.86 -10.00 -13.97
N SER A 83 5.47 -10.06 -12.78
CA SER A 83 5.40 -11.25 -11.91
C SER A 83 3.97 -11.52 -11.44
N LEU A 84 3.25 -10.46 -11.05
CA LEU A 84 1.83 -10.55 -10.66
C LEU A 84 0.96 -11.00 -11.84
N ASP A 85 1.18 -10.47 -13.05
CA ASP A 85 0.42 -10.86 -14.24
C ASP A 85 0.66 -12.32 -14.63
N ILE A 86 1.89 -12.83 -14.47
CA ILE A 86 2.19 -14.25 -14.68
C ILE A 86 1.43 -15.10 -13.65
N GLU A 87 1.54 -14.74 -12.36
CA GLU A 87 0.95 -15.49 -11.26
C GLU A 87 -0.57 -15.60 -11.38
N VAL A 88 -1.24 -14.50 -11.74
CA VAL A 88 -2.71 -14.47 -11.86
C VAL A 88 -3.21 -14.80 -13.27
N GLY A 89 -2.33 -15.20 -14.19
CA GLY A 89 -2.68 -15.58 -15.56
C GLY A 89 -3.18 -14.43 -16.43
N ASN A 90 -2.85 -13.17 -16.08
CA ASN A 90 -3.22 -11.96 -16.80
C ASN A 90 -2.23 -11.60 -17.93
N MET A 91 -1.69 -12.62 -18.60
CA MET A 91 -0.76 -12.43 -19.72
C MET A 91 -1.54 -12.26 -21.02
N LYS A 92 -1.49 -11.07 -21.61
CA LYS A 92 -2.00 -10.85 -22.97
C LYS A 92 -0.95 -11.33 -23.97
N THR A 93 -1.10 -12.54 -24.49
CA THR A 93 -0.37 -12.94 -25.70
C THR A 93 -0.88 -12.11 -26.88
N LYS A 94 -0.06 -11.20 -27.40
CA LYS A 94 -0.30 -10.66 -28.75
C LYS A 94 -0.22 -11.84 -29.71
N LYS A 95 -1.34 -12.19 -30.35
CA LYS A 95 -1.31 -13.02 -31.55
C LYS A 95 -0.58 -12.21 -32.62
N ILE A 96 0.56 -12.73 -33.07
CA ILE A 96 1.31 -12.25 -34.24
C ILE A 96 0.63 -12.81 -35.48
#